data_AF-A0A1I4AML6-F1
#
_entry.id   AF-A0A1I4AML6-F1
#
_cell.length_a   1.000
_cell.length_b   1.000
_cell.length_c   1.000
_cell.angle_alpha   90.00
_cell.angle_beta   90.00
_cell.angle_gamma   90.00
#
_symmetry.space_group_name_H-M   'P 1'
#
loop_
_entity.id
_entity.type
_entity.pdbx_description
1 polymer ?
#
loop_
_entity_poly.entity_id
_entity_poly.type
_entity_poly.pdbx_seq_one_letter_code
_entity_poly.pdbx_strand_id
1 'polypeptide(L)'
;MTTLPPLKVAVNGPRLSCVIDVALALSPGGFLFTLRLAEEANVFLGRELWYALDSQDIESVDPAIRTEFRLWKLARVDAHLNGFRVFWVGDSRQESLLPEDIDKQFLQRYEKLAQILDEDAIENNGETWSLTDCDRSNLDTLALGGALMPYRPIIFTCNAPCSTLLEYIGRRMKLSQASEQSWHFARNQFHPLFFRNGISELLWHGLRLNVIHLIAPFAMVMPAIEPNKSYYWPESVDWEEENPVNGWEAAAAYWYSLDAFVQ
;
A
#
# COMPACT_ATOMS: atom_id res chain seq x y z
N MET A 1 -30.92 -30.95 35.11
CA MET A 1 -29.56 -30.49 34.78
C MET A 1 -29.62 -29.76 33.46
N THR A 2 -29.63 -28.43 33.50
CA THR A 2 -29.69 -27.56 32.32
C THR A 2 -28.28 -27.24 31.87
N THR A 3 -27.83 -27.87 30.79
CA THR A 3 -26.54 -27.58 30.15
C THR A 3 -26.66 -26.29 29.34
N LEU A 4 -25.94 -25.25 29.74
CA LEU A 4 -25.82 -24.03 28.95
C LEU A 4 -25.22 -24.36 27.56
N PRO A 5 -25.72 -23.75 26.47
CA PRO A 5 -25.16 -23.93 25.16
C PRO A 5 -23.72 -23.37 25.10
N PRO A 6 -22.84 -23.95 24.26
CA PRO A 6 -21.46 -23.52 24.15
C PRO A 6 -21.39 -22.07 23.64
N LEU A 7 -20.82 -21.20 24.46
CA LEU A 7 -20.55 -19.80 24.13
C LEU A 7 -19.41 -19.75 23.11
N LYS A 8 -19.70 -19.46 21.84
CA LYS A 8 -18.68 -19.13 20.84
C LYS A 8 -18.29 -17.68 21.00
N VAL A 9 -17.25 -17.41 21.79
CA VAL A 9 -16.61 -16.09 21.84
C VAL A 9 -15.66 -15.99 20.65
N ALA A 10 -16.08 -15.29 19.60
CA ALA A 10 -15.16 -14.88 18.55
C ALA A 10 -14.37 -13.67 19.06
N VAL A 11 -13.12 -13.89 19.47
CA VAL A 11 -12.18 -12.80 19.68
C VAL A 11 -11.75 -12.33 18.29
N ASN A 12 -12.41 -11.30 17.77
CA ASN A 12 -11.97 -10.65 16.54
C ASN A 12 -10.68 -9.90 16.86
N GLY A 13 -9.54 -10.53 16.59
CA GLY A 13 -8.25 -9.83 16.60
C GLY A 13 -8.22 -8.70 15.56
N PRO A 14 -7.31 -7.73 15.71
CA PRO A 14 -7.11 -6.71 14.70
C PRO A 14 -6.77 -7.37 13.37
N ARG A 15 -7.49 -6.99 12.31
CA ARG A 15 -7.21 -7.48 10.95
C ARG A 15 -5.89 -6.89 10.46
N LEU A 16 -5.24 -7.63 9.57
CA LEU A 16 -4.04 -7.13 8.90
C LEU A 16 -4.39 -5.95 8.00
N SER A 17 -3.53 -4.92 8.01
CA SER A 17 -3.54 -3.87 6.99
C SER A 17 -2.56 -4.26 5.91
N CYS A 18 -3.04 -4.36 4.67
CA CYS A 18 -2.24 -4.77 3.53
C CYS A 18 -2.27 -3.67 2.47
N VAL A 19 -1.13 -3.30 1.91
CA VAL A 19 -1.03 -2.40 0.76
C VAL A 19 -0.70 -3.25 -0.46
N ILE A 20 -1.42 -3.05 -1.56
CA ILE A 20 -1.09 -3.67 -2.85
C ILE A 20 -0.49 -2.58 -3.73
N ASP A 21 0.73 -2.81 -4.21
CA ASP A 21 1.33 -1.89 -5.18
C ASP A 21 0.64 -1.99 -6.54
N VAL A 22 0.78 -0.94 -7.35
CA VAL A 22 0.12 -0.86 -8.67
C VAL A 22 0.58 -2.01 -9.59
N ALA A 23 1.87 -2.36 -9.53
CA ALA A 23 2.41 -3.43 -10.35
C ALA A 23 1.78 -4.79 -10.02
N LEU A 24 1.58 -5.13 -8.74
CA LEU A 24 0.86 -6.35 -8.35
C LEU A 24 -0.61 -6.25 -8.73
N ALA A 25 -1.28 -5.13 -8.46
CA ALA A 25 -2.69 -4.94 -8.77
C ALA A 25 -3.00 -5.21 -10.25
N LEU A 26 -2.11 -4.77 -11.16
CA LEU A 26 -2.24 -4.94 -12.60
C LEU A 26 -1.55 -6.20 -13.15
N SER A 27 -0.77 -6.92 -12.35
CA SER A 27 -0.12 -8.17 -12.79
C SER A 27 -1.12 -9.32 -12.94
N PRO A 28 -0.84 -10.31 -13.81
CA PRO A 28 -1.69 -11.50 -13.98
C PRO A 28 -2.16 -12.12 -12.65
N GLY A 29 -3.47 -12.11 -12.40
CA GLY A 29 -4.09 -12.61 -11.17
C GLY A 29 -4.09 -11.65 -9.97
N GLY A 30 -3.54 -10.44 -10.11
CA GLY A 30 -3.47 -9.39 -9.11
C GLY A 30 -4.83 -8.93 -8.60
N PHE A 31 -5.79 -8.71 -9.50
CA PHE A 31 -7.17 -8.39 -9.14
C PHE A 31 -7.77 -9.46 -8.20
N LEU A 32 -7.65 -10.73 -8.58
CA LEU A 32 -8.21 -11.85 -7.80
C LEU A 32 -7.46 -12.03 -6.47
N PHE A 33 -6.15 -11.83 -6.45
CA PHE A 33 -5.35 -11.80 -5.23
C PHE A 33 -5.87 -10.75 -4.25
N THR A 34 -6.09 -9.52 -4.72
CA THR A 34 -6.60 -8.42 -3.90
C THR A 34 -7.96 -8.74 -3.30
N LEU A 35 -8.91 -9.26 -4.09
CA LEU A 35 -10.24 -9.62 -3.58
C LEU A 35 -10.18 -10.75 -2.55
N ARG A 36 -9.41 -11.82 -2.82
CA ARG A 36 -9.22 -12.95 -1.90
C ARG A 36 -8.50 -12.53 -0.61
N LEU A 37 -7.58 -11.57 -0.68
CA LEU A 37 -6.92 -11.02 0.49
C LEU A 37 -7.89 -10.18 1.34
N ALA A 38 -8.76 -9.40 0.68
CA ALA A 38 -9.76 -8.57 1.34
C ALA A 38 -10.82 -9.38 2.12
N GLU A 39 -10.94 -10.69 1.88
CA GLU A 39 -11.78 -11.60 2.68
C GLU A 39 -11.29 -11.77 4.12
N GLU A 40 -10.03 -11.46 4.42
CA GLU A 40 -9.49 -11.53 5.79
C GLU A 40 -8.72 -10.29 6.25
N ALA A 41 -8.22 -9.46 5.33
CA ALA A 41 -7.47 -8.25 5.62
C ALA A 41 -8.23 -6.97 5.25
N ASN A 42 -7.74 -5.83 5.74
CA ASN A 42 -8.04 -4.51 5.18
C ASN A 42 -7.01 -4.26 4.07
N VAL A 43 -7.46 -4.24 2.83
CA VAL A 43 -6.57 -4.05 1.68
C VAL A 43 -6.67 -2.61 1.19
N PHE A 44 -5.53 -1.94 1.06
CA PHE A 44 -5.41 -0.55 0.64
C PHE A 44 -4.73 -0.47 -0.72
N LEU A 45 -5.31 0.37 -1.59
CA LEU A 45 -4.81 0.70 -2.91
C LEU A 45 -4.42 2.18 -2.94
N GLY A 46 -3.28 2.46 -3.58
CA GLY A 46 -2.82 3.81 -3.81
C GLY A 46 -3.65 4.54 -4.86
N ARG A 47 -3.52 5.88 -4.89
CA ARG A 47 -4.21 6.76 -5.84
C ARG A 47 -3.79 6.48 -7.28
N GLU A 48 -2.52 6.16 -7.50
CA GLU A 48 -1.93 6.02 -8.84
C GLU A 48 -2.51 4.83 -9.61
N LEU A 49 -3.06 3.81 -8.93
CA LEU A 49 -3.81 2.76 -9.61
C LEU A 49 -5.01 3.35 -10.38
N TRP A 50 -5.76 4.25 -9.75
CA TRP A 50 -6.95 4.85 -10.36
C TRP A 50 -6.56 5.83 -11.46
N TYR A 51 -5.49 6.60 -11.27
CA TYR A 51 -4.95 7.45 -12.34
C TYR A 51 -4.47 6.64 -13.54
N ALA A 52 -3.79 5.51 -13.34
CA ALA A 52 -3.39 4.62 -14.42
C ALA A 52 -4.62 4.08 -15.18
N LEU A 53 -5.68 3.72 -14.46
CA LEU A 53 -6.93 3.26 -15.06
C LEU A 53 -7.65 4.37 -15.84
N ASP A 54 -7.70 5.59 -15.30
CA ASP A 54 -8.47 6.69 -15.90
C ASP A 54 -7.74 7.37 -17.07
N SER A 55 -6.41 7.38 -17.06
CA SER A 55 -5.58 8.04 -18.09
C SER A 55 -5.40 7.23 -19.37
N GLN A 56 -5.58 5.89 -19.31
CA GLN A 56 -5.26 5.01 -20.44
C GLN A 56 -6.50 4.33 -21.03
N ASP A 57 -6.53 4.27 -22.36
CA ASP A 57 -7.45 3.44 -23.10
C ASP A 57 -7.03 1.97 -23.02
N ILE A 58 -7.99 1.06 -22.89
CA ILE A 58 -7.71 -0.39 -22.75
C ILE A 58 -6.86 -0.93 -23.90
N GLU A 59 -7.02 -0.37 -25.11
CA GLU A 59 -6.28 -0.80 -26.30
C GLU A 59 -4.83 -0.31 -26.33
N SER A 60 -4.49 0.77 -25.61
CA SER A 60 -3.11 1.28 -25.51
C SER A 60 -2.29 0.60 -24.41
N VAL A 61 -2.96 -0.10 -23.50
CA VAL A 61 -2.32 -0.84 -22.40
C VAL A 61 -1.64 -2.10 -22.92
N ASP A 62 -0.49 -2.45 -22.31
CA ASP A 62 0.24 -3.69 -22.58
C ASP A 62 -0.72 -4.89 -22.57
N PRO A 63 -0.75 -5.71 -23.64
CA PRO A 63 -1.56 -6.92 -23.70
C PRO A 63 -1.42 -7.83 -22.47
N ALA A 64 -0.25 -7.86 -21.82
CA ALA A 64 0.03 -8.67 -20.65
C ALA A 64 -0.77 -8.27 -19.40
N ILE A 65 -1.21 -7.01 -19.27
CA ILE A 65 -1.97 -6.50 -18.11
C ILE A 65 -3.41 -6.08 -18.47
N ARG A 66 -3.78 -6.18 -19.75
CA ARG A 66 -5.05 -5.69 -20.28
C ARG A 66 -6.27 -6.32 -19.61
N THR A 67 -6.18 -7.60 -19.27
CA THR A 67 -7.25 -8.34 -18.59
C THR A 67 -7.50 -7.75 -17.20
N GLU A 68 -6.47 -7.61 -16.40
CA GLU A 68 -6.51 -7.04 -15.05
C GLU A 68 -6.99 -5.60 -15.08
N PHE A 69 -6.47 -4.81 -16.01
CA PHE A 69 -6.88 -3.43 -16.23
C PHE A 69 -8.40 -3.34 -16.50
N ARG A 70 -8.94 -4.22 -17.35
CA ARG A 70 -10.38 -4.31 -17.62
C ARG A 70 -11.17 -4.75 -16.38
N LEU A 71 -10.69 -5.73 -15.62
CA LEU A 71 -11.35 -6.22 -14.41
C LEU A 71 -11.47 -5.11 -13.37
N TRP A 72 -10.40 -4.34 -13.15
CA TRP A 72 -10.42 -3.19 -12.25
C TRP A 72 -11.40 -2.10 -12.69
N LYS A 73 -11.42 -1.74 -13.99
CA LYS A 73 -12.40 -0.78 -14.53
C LYS A 73 -13.84 -1.23 -14.28
N LEU A 74 -14.16 -2.49 -14.57
CA LEU A 74 -15.49 -3.06 -14.33
C LEU A 74 -15.84 -3.04 -12.84
N ALA A 75 -14.91 -3.46 -11.99
CA ALA A 75 -15.15 -3.54 -10.55
C ALA A 75 -15.43 -2.18 -9.90
N ARG A 76 -14.77 -1.12 -10.36
CA ARG A 76 -14.99 0.26 -9.90
C ARG A 76 -16.37 0.80 -10.32
N VAL A 77 -16.78 0.56 -11.56
CA VAL A 77 -18.04 1.10 -12.12
C VAL A 77 -19.27 0.37 -11.57
N ASP A 78 -19.23 -0.96 -11.53
CA ASP A 78 -20.40 -1.78 -11.19
C ASP A 78 -20.61 -1.94 -9.68
N ALA A 79 -19.95 -1.10 -8.87
CA ALA A 79 -19.96 -1.16 -7.41
C ALA A 79 -19.56 -2.53 -6.83
N HIS A 80 -18.86 -3.38 -7.60
CA HIS A 80 -18.48 -4.72 -7.17
C HIS A 80 -17.43 -4.73 -6.06
N LEU A 81 -16.75 -3.61 -5.82
CA LEU A 81 -15.88 -3.46 -4.66
C LEU A 81 -16.66 -3.20 -3.36
N ASN A 82 -17.93 -2.77 -3.45
CA ASN A 82 -18.77 -2.54 -2.27
C ASN A 82 -19.07 -3.88 -1.58
N GLY A 83 -18.64 -4.02 -0.33
CA GLY A 83 -18.76 -5.24 0.46
C GLY A 83 -17.45 -6.01 0.61
N PHE A 84 -16.44 -5.70 -0.19
CA PHE A 84 -15.06 -6.09 0.09
C PHE A 84 -14.37 -5.05 0.96
N ARG A 85 -13.38 -5.48 1.74
CA ARG A 85 -12.50 -4.59 2.50
C ARG A 85 -11.33 -4.11 1.63
N VAL A 86 -11.69 -3.54 0.49
CA VAL A 86 -10.78 -2.88 -0.44
C VAL A 86 -11.00 -1.38 -0.31
N PHE A 87 -9.98 -0.69 0.18
CA PHE A 87 -9.96 0.72 0.50
C PHE A 87 -8.98 1.44 -0.44
N TRP A 88 -9.20 2.73 -0.68
CA TRP A 88 -8.28 3.51 -1.50
C TRP A 88 -8.28 4.98 -1.12
N VAL A 89 -7.16 5.63 -1.46
CA VAL A 89 -7.02 7.08 -1.39
C VAL A 89 -7.39 7.68 -2.74
N GLY A 90 -8.34 8.63 -2.72
CA GLY A 90 -8.68 9.49 -3.87
C GLY A 90 -8.05 10.86 -3.72
N ASP A 91 -8.36 11.80 -4.61
CA ASP A 91 -7.77 13.16 -4.61
C ASP A 91 -8.26 14.00 -3.44
N SER A 92 -9.44 13.67 -2.97
CA SER A 92 -10.10 14.28 -1.82
C SER A 92 -10.59 13.21 -0.85
N ARG A 93 -10.96 13.65 0.36
CA ARG A 93 -11.61 12.75 1.33
C ARG A 93 -12.93 12.19 0.79
N GLN A 94 -13.65 12.96 -0.03
CA GLN A 94 -14.92 12.56 -0.63
C GLN A 94 -14.74 11.47 -1.71
N GLU A 95 -13.57 11.42 -2.34
CA GLU A 95 -13.23 10.42 -3.37
C GLU A 95 -12.51 9.19 -2.81
N SER A 96 -12.07 9.27 -1.55
CA SER A 96 -11.42 8.16 -0.85
C SER A 96 -12.46 7.22 -0.25
N LEU A 97 -12.21 5.90 -0.36
CA LEU A 97 -12.93 4.90 0.42
C LEU A 97 -12.02 4.41 1.54
N LEU A 98 -12.33 4.78 2.78
CA LEU A 98 -11.50 4.47 3.95
C LEU A 98 -12.30 3.66 5.00
N PRO A 99 -11.64 2.84 5.83
CA PRO A 99 -12.28 2.20 6.97
C PRO A 99 -12.87 3.22 7.94
N GLU A 100 -13.98 2.89 8.59
CA GLU A 100 -14.63 3.78 9.58
C GLU A 100 -13.74 4.06 10.80
N ASP A 101 -12.88 3.08 11.15
CA ASP A 101 -11.98 3.11 12.29
C ASP A 101 -10.58 3.66 11.97
N ILE A 102 -10.35 4.12 10.73
CA ILE A 102 -9.06 4.70 10.37
C ILE A 102 -8.85 6.05 11.09
N ASP A 103 -7.59 6.31 11.43
CA ASP A 103 -7.13 7.57 12.01
C ASP A 103 -7.61 8.74 11.14
N LYS A 104 -8.23 9.74 11.78
CA LYS A 104 -8.70 10.96 11.09
C LYS A 104 -7.55 11.71 10.43
N GLN A 105 -6.33 11.52 10.93
CA GLN A 105 -5.10 12.12 10.43
C GLN A 105 -4.45 11.33 9.27
N PHE A 106 -5.00 10.16 8.93
CA PHE A 106 -4.43 9.26 7.93
C PHE A 106 -4.19 9.96 6.59
N LEU A 107 -5.20 10.67 6.08
CA LEU A 107 -5.09 11.31 4.77
C LEU A 107 -4.05 12.44 4.77
N GLN A 108 -4.01 13.29 5.81
CA GLN A 108 -2.99 14.35 5.91
C GLN A 108 -1.58 13.76 5.98
N ARG A 109 -1.42 12.67 6.74
CA ARG A 109 -0.15 11.95 6.87
C ARG A 109 0.29 11.36 5.54
N TYR A 110 -0.63 10.74 4.81
CA TYR A 110 -0.42 10.24 3.45
C TYR A 110 0.05 11.36 2.51
N GLU A 111 -0.69 12.47 2.41
CA GLU A 111 -0.33 13.58 1.51
C GLU A 111 1.04 14.15 1.86
N LYS A 112 1.33 14.34 3.16
CA LYS A 112 2.60 14.92 3.56
C LYS A 112 3.77 13.96 3.34
N LEU A 113 3.59 12.66 3.54
CA LEU A 113 4.61 11.66 3.22
C LEU A 113 4.84 11.54 1.72
N ALA A 114 3.78 11.60 0.91
CA ALA A 114 3.87 11.62 -0.55
C ALA A 114 4.63 12.85 -1.02
N GLN A 115 4.26 14.04 -0.52
CA GLN A 115 4.93 15.30 -0.83
C GLN A 115 6.44 15.23 -0.54
N ILE A 116 6.85 14.74 0.64
CA ILE A 116 8.27 14.63 0.99
C ILE A 116 9.00 13.70 0.01
N LEU A 117 8.39 12.58 -0.37
CA LEU A 117 9.01 11.68 -1.35
C LEU A 117 9.06 12.29 -2.75
N ASP A 118 8.05 13.05 -3.16
CA ASP A 118 8.03 13.77 -4.44
C ASP A 118 9.13 14.83 -4.50
N GLU A 119 9.28 15.64 -3.44
CA GLU A 119 10.33 16.65 -3.29
C GLU A 119 11.72 16.01 -3.37
N ASP A 120 11.96 14.95 -2.60
CA ASP A 120 13.21 14.16 -2.64
C ASP A 120 13.44 13.50 -4.02
N ALA A 121 12.37 13.19 -4.77
CA ALA A 121 12.49 12.66 -6.13
C ALA A 121 13.05 13.71 -7.09
N ILE A 122 12.54 14.93 -6.99
CA ILE A 122 12.89 16.06 -7.85
C ILE A 122 14.33 16.50 -7.55
N GLU A 123 14.70 16.59 -6.27
CA GLU A 123 16.03 16.98 -5.82
C GLU A 123 17.11 15.97 -6.27
N ASN A 124 16.88 14.68 -6.08
CA ASN A 124 17.88 13.65 -6.41
C ASN A 124 18.01 13.33 -7.90
N ASN A 125 16.97 13.60 -8.71
CA ASN A 125 16.99 13.31 -10.15
C ASN A 125 17.38 14.51 -11.02
N GLY A 126 17.54 15.71 -10.44
CA GLY A 126 17.88 16.95 -11.15
C GLY A 126 16.74 17.55 -11.99
N GLU A 127 16.92 18.78 -12.48
CA GLU A 127 15.89 19.61 -13.12
C GLU A 127 15.27 19.04 -14.43
N THR A 128 15.75 17.90 -14.95
CA THR A 128 15.37 17.42 -16.31
C THR A 128 14.68 16.04 -16.35
N TRP A 129 14.44 15.38 -15.22
CA TRP A 129 13.74 14.08 -15.21
C TRP A 129 12.28 14.21 -14.79
N SER A 130 11.37 13.99 -15.75
CA SER A 130 9.97 13.70 -15.44
C SER A 130 9.88 12.34 -14.77
N LEU A 131 9.33 12.28 -13.55
CA LEU A 131 8.98 11.00 -12.91
C LEU A 131 8.15 10.16 -13.88
N THR A 132 8.54 8.90 -14.05
CA THR A 132 7.75 7.96 -14.84
C THR A 132 6.48 7.57 -14.07
N ASP A 133 5.47 7.08 -14.77
CA ASP A 133 4.25 6.56 -14.13
C ASP A 133 4.56 5.44 -13.12
N CYS A 134 5.63 4.67 -13.37
CA CYS A 134 6.13 3.64 -12.45
C CYS A 134 6.72 4.26 -11.17
N ASP A 135 7.49 5.35 -11.29
CA ASP A 135 8.04 6.04 -10.11
C ASP A 135 6.93 6.62 -9.24
N ARG A 136 5.93 7.25 -9.86
CA ARG A 136 4.75 7.77 -9.15
C ARG A 136 4.00 6.66 -8.42
N SER A 137 3.76 5.54 -9.09
CA SER A 137 3.12 4.37 -8.48
C SER A 137 3.89 3.81 -7.28
N ASN A 138 5.23 3.79 -7.34
CA ASN A 138 6.07 3.37 -6.22
C ASN A 138 6.03 4.36 -5.05
N LEU A 139 6.07 5.66 -5.36
CA LEU A 139 5.98 6.75 -4.39
C LEU A 139 4.67 6.70 -3.62
N ASP A 140 3.55 6.58 -4.33
CA ASP A 140 2.21 6.43 -3.80
C ASP A 140 2.09 5.20 -2.89
N THR A 141 2.59 4.04 -3.35
CA THR A 141 2.63 2.81 -2.55
C THR A 141 3.41 3.01 -1.24
N LEU A 142 4.56 3.69 -1.30
CA LEU A 142 5.37 3.98 -0.12
C LEU A 142 4.69 4.97 0.81
N ALA A 143 4.17 6.08 0.29
CA ALA A 143 3.43 7.06 1.07
C ALA A 143 2.25 6.43 1.81
N LEU A 144 1.51 5.54 1.13
CA LEU A 144 0.42 4.78 1.72
C LEU A 144 0.91 3.83 2.82
N GLY A 145 1.99 3.08 2.59
CA GLY A 145 2.63 2.25 3.61
C GLY A 145 3.13 3.05 4.81
N GLY A 146 3.74 4.20 4.59
CA GLY A 146 4.20 5.12 5.63
C GLY A 146 3.03 5.68 6.44
N ALA A 147 1.94 6.06 5.79
CA ALA A 147 0.76 6.60 6.44
C ALA A 147 0.04 5.56 7.31
N LEU A 148 0.09 4.30 6.90
CA LEU A 148 -0.49 3.17 7.62
C LEU A 148 0.42 2.63 8.73
N MET A 149 1.61 3.17 8.97
CA MET A 149 2.56 2.69 9.99
C MET A 149 1.95 2.40 11.38
N PRO A 150 1.00 3.20 11.92
CA PRO A 150 0.31 2.87 13.17
C PRO A 150 -0.40 1.50 13.17
N TYR A 151 -0.76 1.01 11.98
CA TYR A 151 -1.44 -0.26 11.74
C TYR A 151 -0.51 -1.38 11.25
N ARG A 152 0.81 -1.15 11.23
CA ARG A 152 1.84 -2.12 10.82
C ARG A 152 1.53 -2.77 9.46
N PRO A 153 1.49 -1.97 8.39
CA PRO A 153 1.02 -2.43 7.11
C PRO A 153 2.01 -3.42 6.51
N ILE A 154 1.47 -4.38 5.76
CA ILE A 154 2.23 -5.31 4.95
C ILE A 154 2.06 -4.89 3.50
N ILE A 155 3.16 -4.56 2.82
CA ILE A 155 3.10 -4.20 1.41
C ILE A 155 3.35 -5.47 0.59
N PHE A 156 2.43 -5.78 -0.32
CA PHE A 156 2.62 -6.84 -1.32
C PHE A 156 2.95 -6.21 -2.65
N THR A 157 3.97 -6.77 -3.30
CA THR A 157 4.35 -6.43 -4.67
C THR A 157 4.65 -7.69 -5.46
N CYS A 158 4.57 -7.62 -6.79
CA CYS A 158 4.94 -8.71 -7.66
C CYS A 158 6.41 -8.59 -8.09
N ASN A 159 7.01 -9.70 -8.52
CA ASN A 159 8.27 -9.67 -9.25
C ASN A 159 7.98 -9.56 -10.76
N ALA A 160 7.41 -8.42 -11.18
CA ALA A 160 7.14 -8.13 -12.58
C ALA A 160 8.28 -7.28 -13.20
N PRO A 161 8.46 -7.30 -14.53
CA PRO A 161 9.44 -6.45 -15.21
C PRO A 161 9.24 -4.96 -14.92
N CYS A 162 8.01 -4.56 -14.59
CA CYS A 162 7.62 -3.20 -14.26
C CYS A 162 7.55 -2.93 -12.75
N SER A 163 7.70 -3.95 -11.89
CA SER A 163 7.78 -3.75 -10.44
C SER A 163 9.20 -3.41 -10.06
N THR A 164 9.46 -2.11 -10.02
CA THR A 164 10.70 -1.54 -9.53
C THR A 164 10.62 -1.22 -8.04
N LEU A 165 9.54 -1.58 -7.32
CA LEU A 165 9.33 -1.10 -5.95
C LEU A 165 10.50 -1.45 -5.01
N LEU A 166 11.01 -2.68 -5.06
CA LEU A 166 12.19 -3.05 -4.26
C LEU A 166 13.43 -2.24 -4.66
N GLU A 167 13.68 -2.09 -5.96
CA GLU A 167 14.80 -1.29 -6.44
C GLU A 167 14.66 0.18 -6.03
N TYR A 168 13.45 0.71 -6.14
CA TYR A 168 13.07 2.06 -5.78
C TYR A 168 13.32 2.33 -4.30
N ILE A 169 12.84 1.44 -3.43
CA ILE A 169 13.09 1.50 -1.99
C ILE A 169 14.59 1.45 -1.71
N GLY A 170 15.33 0.54 -2.37
CA GLY A 170 16.77 0.39 -2.19
C GLY A 170 17.59 1.61 -2.58
N ARG A 171 17.08 2.47 -3.46
CA ARG A 171 17.70 3.76 -3.82
C ARG A 171 17.46 4.85 -2.77
N ARG A 172 16.39 4.77 -1.98
CA ARG A 172 15.95 5.84 -1.06
C ARG A 172 16.19 5.56 0.40
N MET A 173 16.15 4.29 0.80
CA MET A 173 16.27 3.91 2.20
C MET A 173 16.99 2.58 2.33
N LYS A 174 17.35 2.23 3.57
CA LYS A 174 18.00 0.95 3.84
C LYS A 174 17.02 -0.19 3.54
N LEU A 175 17.30 -0.93 2.47
CA LEU A 175 16.59 -2.17 2.12
C LEU A 175 17.42 -3.38 2.53
N SER A 176 16.80 -4.38 3.16
CA SER A 176 17.47 -5.63 3.50
C SER A 176 16.55 -6.81 3.24
N GLN A 177 17.09 -7.88 2.66
CA GLN A 177 16.35 -9.13 2.57
C GLN A 177 16.29 -9.79 3.95
N ALA A 178 15.10 -10.21 4.36
CA ALA A 178 14.91 -10.89 5.64
C ALA A 178 15.63 -12.26 5.63
N SER A 179 16.26 -12.60 6.76
CA SER A 179 16.87 -13.93 6.91
C SER A 179 15.81 -15.03 6.82
N GLU A 180 16.23 -16.23 6.39
CA GLU A 180 15.33 -17.38 6.28
C GLU A 180 14.55 -17.67 7.58
N GLN A 181 15.27 -17.61 8.70
CA GLN A 181 14.70 -17.77 10.03
C GLN A 181 13.65 -16.70 10.36
N SER A 182 13.89 -15.44 9.98
CA SER A 182 12.99 -14.32 10.26
C SER A 182 11.69 -14.43 9.46
N TRP A 183 11.74 -14.79 8.18
CA TRP A 183 10.52 -14.86 7.38
C TRP A 183 9.76 -16.18 7.54
N HIS A 184 10.37 -17.27 8.03
CA HIS A 184 9.62 -18.48 8.44
C HIS A 184 8.49 -18.17 9.42
N PHE A 185 8.71 -17.26 10.38
CA PHE A 185 7.67 -16.80 11.30
C PHE A 185 6.54 -16.07 10.57
N ALA A 186 6.89 -15.21 9.61
CA ALA A 186 5.90 -14.49 8.82
C ALA A 186 5.11 -15.43 7.88
N ARG A 187 5.78 -16.43 7.27
CA ARG A 187 5.14 -17.48 6.45
C ARG A 187 4.04 -18.20 7.23
N ASN A 188 4.30 -18.55 8.49
CA ASN A 188 3.34 -19.24 9.34
C ASN A 188 2.09 -18.39 9.64
N GLN A 189 2.17 -17.06 9.53
CA GLN A 189 1.00 -16.18 9.65
C GLN A 189 0.17 -16.15 8.36
N PHE A 190 0.82 -16.09 7.19
CA PHE A 190 0.11 -16.02 5.92
C PHE A 190 -0.45 -17.37 5.46
N HIS A 191 0.19 -18.48 5.81
CA HIS A 191 -0.17 -19.79 5.28
C HIS A 191 -1.64 -20.17 5.52
N PRO A 192 -2.21 -20.09 6.74
CA PRO A 192 -3.62 -20.42 6.95
C PRO A 192 -4.56 -19.49 6.19
N LEU A 193 -4.23 -18.20 6.10
CA LEU A 193 -5.02 -17.19 5.37
C LEU A 193 -5.02 -17.51 3.87
N PHE A 194 -3.85 -17.78 3.32
CA PHE A 194 -3.68 -17.99 1.89
C PHE A 194 -4.33 -19.27 1.40
N PHE A 195 -4.35 -20.33 2.21
CA PHE A 195 -5.05 -21.57 1.86
C PHE A 195 -6.57 -21.41 1.92
N ARG A 196 -7.10 -20.76 2.97
CA ARG A 196 -8.55 -20.63 3.16
C ARG A 196 -9.23 -19.77 2.10
N ASN A 197 -8.54 -18.72 1.65
CA ASN A 197 -9.09 -17.79 0.65
C ASN A 197 -8.63 -18.13 -0.78
N GLY A 198 -8.03 -19.30 -1.01
CA GLY A 198 -7.58 -19.74 -2.33
C GLY A 198 -6.38 -18.99 -2.91
N ILE A 199 -5.75 -18.05 -2.18
CA ILE A 199 -4.55 -17.33 -2.66
C ILE A 199 -3.42 -18.30 -3.05
N SER A 200 -3.30 -19.43 -2.35
CA SER A 200 -2.28 -20.45 -2.67
C SER A 200 -2.38 -20.97 -4.10
N GLU A 201 -3.59 -21.05 -4.66
CA GLU A 201 -3.82 -21.46 -6.05
C GLU A 201 -3.20 -20.47 -7.04
N LEU A 202 -3.24 -19.17 -6.72
CA LEU A 202 -2.64 -18.13 -7.54
C LEU A 202 -1.12 -18.24 -7.53
N LEU A 203 -0.55 -18.51 -6.35
CA LEU A 203 0.90 -18.74 -6.19
C LEU A 203 1.35 -19.97 -6.99
N TRP A 204 0.60 -21.08 -6.93
CA TRP A 204 0.86 -22.27 -7.74
C TRP A 204 0.71 -22.02 -9.23
N HIS A 205 -0.19 -21.11 -9.62
CA HIS A 205 -0.38 -20.69 -11.01
C HIS A 205 0.70 -19.72 -11.50
N GLY A 206 1.66 -19.36 -10.66
CA GLY A 206 2.83 -18.56 -11.06
C GLY A 206 2.79 -17.10 -10.62
N LEU A 207 1.83 -16.67 -9.78
CA LEU A 207 1.88 -15.36 -9.16
C LEU A 207 3.08 -15.29 -8.21
N ARG A 208 4.08 -14.48 -8.55
CA ARG A 208 5.32 -14.28 -7.78
C ARG A 208 5.17 -13.07 -6.87
N LEU A 209 5.14 -13.27 -5.56
CA LEU A 209 4.91 -12.22 -4.58
C LEU A 209 6.16 -11.96 -3.75
N ASN A 210 6.48 -10.67 -3.57
CA ASN A 210 7.35 -10.17 -2.53
C ASN A 210 6.53 -9.48 -1.46
N VAL A 211 6.93 -9.69 -0.21
CA VAL A 211 6.37 -8.99 0.95
C VAL A 211 7.39 -8.00 1.45
N ILE A 212 6.96 -6.76 1.67
CA ILE A 212 7.77 -5.68 2.21
C ILE A 212 7.18 -5.25 3.55
N HIS A 213 8.06 -5.17 4.55
CA HIS A 213 7.80 -4.62 5.87
C HIS A 213 8.51 -3.28 5.97
N LEU A 214 7.73 -2.21 6.12
CA LEU A 214 8.26 -0.87 6.27
C LEU A 214 8.45 -0.53 7.76
N ILE A 215 9.56 0.11 8.08
CA ILE A 215 9.84 0.70 9.39
C ILE A 215 10.13 2.18 9.15
N ALA A 216 9.14 3.04 9.38
CA ALA A 216 9.27 4.48 9.31
C ALA A 216 8.77 5.09 10.63
N PRO A 217 9.64 5.25 11.64
CA PRO A 217 9.22 5.68 12.97
C PRO A 217 8.71 7.12 12.99
N PHE A 218 9.32 8.01 12.20
CA PHE A 218 8.89 9.41 12.12
C PHE A 218 7.55 9.56 11.40
N ALA A 219 7.24 8.71 10.42
CA ALA A 219 5.92 8.63 9.81
C ALA A 219 4.80 8.32 10.83
N MET A 220 5.09 7.60 11.92
CA MET A 220 4.11 7.33 12.99
C MET A 220 3.75 8.56 13.83
N VAL A 221 4.68 9.50 13.98
CA VAL A 221 4.50 10.69 14.83
C VAL A 221 4.28 11.96 14.03
N MET A 222 4.27 11.87 12.71
CA MET A 222 4.05 13.01 11.84
C MET A 222 2.73 13.71 12.18
N PRO A 223 2.77 15.03 12.48
CA PRO A 223 1.58 15.77 12.86
C PRO A 223 0.64 15.90 11.65
N ALA A 224 -0.66 15.78 11.91
CA ALA A 224 -1.64 16.30 10.96
C ALA A 224 -1.46 17.82 10.88
N ILE A 225 -0.97 18.31 9.75
CA ILE A 225 -1.07 19.73 9.44
C ILE A 225 -2.57 20.01 9.28
N GLU A 226 -3.15 20.82 10.17
CA GLU A 226 -4.54 21.23 10.04
C GLU A 226 -4.71 22.04 8.74
N PRO A 227 -5.59 21.64 7.82
CA PRO A 227 -5.78 22.31 6.53
C PRO A 227 -6.39 23.73 6.65
N ASN A 228 -6.59 24.24 7.87
CA ASN A 228 -7.30 25.48 8.14
C ASN A 228 -6.44 26.62 8.69
N LYS A 229 -5.11 26.49 8.73
CA LYS A 229 -4.28 27.69 8.64
C LYS A 229 -4.25 28.11 7.18
N SER A 230 -5.32 28.78 6.77
CA SER A 230 -5.28 29.79 5.71
C SER A 230 -3.93 30.50 5.79
N TYR A 231 -3.21 30.58 4.67
CA TYR A 231 -2.04 31.42 4.48
C TYR A 231 -2.43 32.92 4.63
N TYR A 232 -2.96 33.32 5.78
CA TYR A 232 -2.71 34.64 6.30
C TYR A 232 -1.26 34.61 6.73
N TRP A 233 -0.37 34.99 5.82
CA TRP A 233 0.98 35.41 6.17
C TRP A 233 0.84 36.59 7.13
N PRO A 234 1.07 36.44 8.44
CA PRO A 234 1.29 37.60 9.27
C PRO A 234 2.68 38.08 8.87
N GLU A 235 2.76 39.24 8.21
CA GLU A 235 4.04 39.93 8.06
C GLU A 235 4.69 40.00 9.46
N SER A 236 5.82 39.31 9.63
CA SER A 236 6.64 39.22 10.85
C SER A 236 6.10 38.42 12.05
N VAL A 237 6.01 37.09 11.91
CA VAL A 237 6.26 36.22 13.08
C VAL A 237 7.49 35.38 12.76
N ASP A 238 8.59 35.71 13.42
CA ASP A 238 9.80 34.87 13.49
C ASP A 238 9.44 33.59 14.24
N TRP A 239 8.75 32.67 13.57
CA TRP A 239 8.81 31.27 13.95
C TRP A 239 10.22 30.83 13.56
N GLU A 240 11.07 30.56 14.56
CA GLU A 240 12.22 29.70 14.32
C GLU A 240 11.67 28.47 13.57
N GLU A 241 12.03 28.32 12.30
CA GLU A 241 11.65 27.17 11.49
C GLU A 241 12.21 25.93 12.19
N GLU A 242 11.42 25.35 13.10
CA GLU A 242 11.66 24.00 13.56
C GLU A 242 11.74 23.16 12.29
N ASN A 243 12.94 22.66 11.99
CA ASN A 243 13.22 21.88 10.79
C ASN A 243 12.04 20.94 10.52
N PRO A 244 11.40 21.01 9.34
CA PRO A 244 10.22 20.20 9.06
C PRO A 244 10.57 18.74 9.31
N VAL A 245 9.83 18.08 10.21
CA VAL A 245 10.08 16.68 10.56
C VAL A 245 10.01 15.84 9.30
N ASN A 246 11.15 15.26 8.89
CA ASN A 246 11.18 14.36 7.77
C ASN A 246 10.57 13.02 8.18
N GLY A 247 9.36 12.73 7.70
CA GLY A 247 8.65 11.48 8.01
C GLY A 247 9.39 10.20 7.62
N TRP A 248 10.36 10.32 6.72
CA TRP A 248 11.20 9.23 6.22
C TRP A 248 12.56 9.16 6.92
N GLU A 249 12.81 10.02 7.90
CA GLU A 249 14.01 9.92 8.73
C GLU A 249 14.05 8.54 9.41
N ALA A 250 15.24 7.93 9.40
CA ALA A 250 15.48 6.58 9.90
C ALA A 250 14.57 5.49 9.29
N ALA A 251 13.96 5.73 8.12
CA ALA A 251 13.17 4.73 7.43
C ALA A 251 14.04 3.57 6.95
N ALA A 252 13.50 2.36 7.05
CA ALA A 252 14.10 1.14 6.53
C ALA A 252 13.02 0.17 6.07
N ALA A 253 13.39 -0.75 5.18
CA ALA A 253 12.50 -1.77 4.67
C ALA A 253 13.16 -3.14 4.72
N TYR A 254 12.34 -4.16 5.00
CA TYR A 254 12.73 -5.55 4.95
C TYR A 254 11.84 -6.30 4.00
N TRP A 255 12.39 -7.21 3.21
CA TRP A 255 11.59 -7.96 2.24
C TRP A 255 11.93 -9.45 2.19
N TYR A 256 10.97 -10.25 1.71
CA TYR A 256 11.18 -11.65 1.36
C TYR A 256 10.19 -12.08 0.28
N SER A 257 10.55 -13.12 -0.47
CA SER A 257 9.69 -13.71 -1.49
C SER A 257 8.80 -14.82 -0.90
N LEU A 258 7.57 -14.93 -1.41
CA LEU A 258 6.63 -16.02 -1.10
C LEU A 258 6.72 -17.18 -2.11
N ASP A 259 7.67 -17.15 -3.04
CA ASP A 259 7.85 -18.18 -4.06
C ASP A 259 8.09 -19.59 -3.47
N ALA A 260 8.56 -19.64 -2.23
CA ALA A 260 8.78 -20.84 -1.45
C ALA A 260 7.50 -21.50 -0.89
N PHE A 261 6.30 -20.97 -1.17
CA PHE A 261 5.03 -21.67 -0.88
C PHE A 261 4.77 -22.89 -1.79
N VAL A 262 5.46 -22.94 -2.93
CA VAL A 262 5.27 -23.95 -3.99
C VAL A 262 6.25 -25.13 -3.85
N GLN A 263 7.28 -25.01 -3.00
CA GLN A 263 8.27 -26.05 -2.70
C GLN A 263 7.99 -26.71 -1.36
#